data_AF-A0A9X9F108-F1
#
_entry.id   AF-A0A9X9F108-F1
#
_cell.length_a   1.000
_cell.length_b   1.000
_cell.length_c   1.000
_cell.angle_alpha   90.00
_cell.angle_beta   90.00
_cell.angle_gamma   90.00
#
_symmetry.space_group_name_H-M   'P 1'
#
loop_
_entity.id
_entity.type
_entity.pdbx_description
1 polymer ?
#
loop_
_entity_poly.entity_id
_entity_poly.type
_entity_poly.pdbx_seq_one_letter_code
_entity_poly.pdbx_strand_id
1 'polypeptide(L)' 'LPAMKKELVWLKEVDSIAIQSSVRNLADAYTRFFKKQNSAPRFKSKKNNLQSYTTKQTNENIAIIGNKIKLPKLGLVRFA' A
#
# COMPACT_ATOMS: atom_id res chain seq x y z
N LEU A 1 -14.06 6.38 3.98
CA LEU A 1 -12.81 7.11 3.59
C LEU A 1 -13.01 8.62 3.39
N PRO A 2 -14.05 9.14 2.70
CA PRO A 2 -14.18 10.58 2.44
C PRO A 2 -14.26 11.44 3.71
N ALA A 3 -15.00 10.99 4.73
CA ALA A 3 -15.08 11.67 6.03
C ALA A 3 -13.72 11.68 6.75
N MET A 4 -13.02 10.55 6.81
CA MET A 4 -11.71 10.43 7.46
C MET A 4 -10.63 11.33 6.83
N LYS A 5 -10.72 11.64 5.52
CA LYS A 5 -9.80 12.55 4.86
C LYS A 5 -9.98 14.02 5.28
N LYS A 6 -11.13 14.38 5.89
CA LYS A 6 -11.35 15.73 6.43
C LYS A 6 -10.60 15.92 7.75
N GLU A 7 -10.59 14.89 8.59
CA GLU A 7 -9.92 14.91 9.90
C GLU A 7 -8.43 14.59 9.79
N LEU A 8 -8.07 13.60 8.96
CA LEU A 8 -6.70 13.14 8.77
C LEU A 8 -6.19 13.60 7.39
N VAL A 9 -5.71 14.84 7.33
CA VAL A 9 -5.27 15.49 6.08
C VAL A 9 -4.17 14.69 5.36
N TRP A 10 -3.26 14.06 6.12
CA TRP A 10 -2.19 13.23 5.58
C TRP A 10 -2.69 12.05 4.72
N LEU A 11 -3.94 11.58 4.92
CA LEU A 11 -4.55 10.54 4.07
C LEU A 11 -4.84 11.01 2.64
N LYS A 12 -4.76 12.32 2.36
CA LYS A 12 -4.86 12.89 1.00
C LYS A 12 -3.53 12.84 0.26
N GLU A 13 -2.41 12.83 1.00
CA GLU A 13 -1.05 12.79 0.45
C GLU A 13 -0.71 11.40 -0.06
N VAL A 14 -1.12 10.37 0.67
CA VAL A 14 -0.82 8.97 0.37
C VAL A 14 -1.73 8.41 -0.74
N ASP A 15 -1.20 7.45 -1.50
CA ASP A 15 -2.00 6.67 -2.46
C ASP A 15 -3.12 5.90 -1.73
N SER A 16 -4.36 6.18 -2.15
CA SER A 16 -5.54 5.52 -1.61
C SER A 16 -5.54 4.00 -1.81
N ILE A 17 -4.92 3.50 -2.89
CA ILE A 17 -4.88 2.07 -3.19
C ILE A 17 -3.97 1.36 -2.18
N ALA A 18 -2.83 1.96 -1.85
CA ALA A 18 -1.89 1.43 -0.86
C ALA A 18 -2.55 1.28 0.52
N ILE A 19 -3.33 2.28 0.95
CA ILE A 19 -4.08 2.25 2.22
C ILE A 19 -5.10 1.10 2.19
N GLN A 20 -5.93 1.04 1.14
CA GLN A 20 -6.95 0.00 1.04
C GLN A 20 -6.35 -1.40 0.96
N SER A 21 -5.24 -1.58 0.24
CA SER A 21 -4.53 -2.86 0.17
C SER A 21 -4.03 -3.30 1.54
N SER A 22 -3.49 -2.37 2.34
CA SER A 22 -3.00 -2.66 3.69
C SER A 22 -4.14 -3.14 4.60
N VAL A 23 -5.32 -2.51 4.52
CA VAL A 23 -6.51 -2.94 5.28
C VAL A 23 -7.02 -4.30 4.82
N ARG A 24 -7.05 -4.58 3.51
CA ARG A 24 -7.45 -5.89 2.98
C ARG A 24 -6.52 -7.00 3.44
N ASN A 25 -5.21 -6.76 3.41
CA ASN A 25 -4.21 -7.71 3.88
C ASN A 25 -4.37 -7.99 5.38
N LEU A 26 -4.69 -6.96 6.19
CA LEU A 26 -4.96 -7.11 7.61
C LEU A 26 -6.20 -8.00 7.85
N ALA A 27 -7.29 -7.73 7.13
CA ALA A 27 -8.53 -8.50 7.25
C ALA A 27 -8.33 -9.97 6.85
N ASP A 28 -7.62 -10.24 5.75
CA ASP A 28 -7.28 -11.61 5.34
C ASP A 28 -6.40 -12.32 6.37
N ALA A 29 -5.37 -11.64 6.89
CA ALA A 29 -4.47 -12.23 7.87
C ALA A 29 -5.19 -12.63 9.16
N TYR A 30 -6.07 -11.77 9.68
CA TYR A 30 -6.92 -12.12 10.83
C TYR A 30 -7.92 -13.22 10.50
N THR A 31 -8.53 -13.21 9.32
CA THR A 31 -9.44 -14.28 8.88
C THR A 31 -8.75 -15.64 8.90
N ARG A 32 -7.50 -15.72 8.40
CA ARG A 32 -6.70 -16.96 8.43
C ARG A 32 -6.26 -17.35 9.83
N PHE A 33 -5.92 -16.37 10.67
CA PHE A 33 -5.58 -16.60 12.08
C PHE A 33 -6.75 -17.26 12.83
N PHE A 34 -7.97 -16.72 12.70
CA PHE A 34 -9.15 -17.30 13.35
C PHE A 34 -9.55 -18.66 12.77
N LYS A 35 -9.26 -18.92 11.49
CA LYS A 35 -9.38 -20.26 10.87
C LYS A 35 -8.29 -21.24 11.29
N LYS A 36 -7.39 -20.87 12.20
CA LYS A 36 -6.23 -21.66 12.65
C LYS A 36 -5.29 -22.10 11.52
N GLN A 37 -5.27 -21.35 10.41
CA GLN A 37 -4.40 -21.64 9.27
C GLN A 37 -3.01 -21.02 9.43
N ASN A 38 -2.91 -19.91 10.17
CA ASN A 38 -1.68 -19.16 10.39
C ASN A 38 -1.58 -18.71 11.86
N SER A 39 -0.37 -18.30 12.26
CA SER A 39 -0.10 -17.61 13.52
C SER A 39 -0.65 -16.18 13.54
N ALA A 40 -0.64 -15.55 14.71
CA ALA A 40 -1.12 -14.18 14.88
C ALA A 40 -0.40 -13.21 13.92
N PRO A 41 -1.15 -12.34 13.21
CA PRO A 41 -0.56 -11.39 12.28
C PRO A 41 0.35 -10.40 13.01
N ARG A 42 1.44 -10.00 12.35
CA ARG A 42 2.43 -9.05 12.88
C ARG A 42 2.66 -7.92 11.90
N PHE A 43 2.90 -6.73 12.42
CA PHE A 43 3.31 -5.60 11.58
C PHE A 43 4.71 -5.82 11.01
N LYS A 44 4.94 -5.35 9.77
CA LYS A 44 6.26 -5.33 9.17
C LYS A 44 7.16 -4.37 9.96
N SER A 45 8.39 -4.79 10.22
CA SER A 45 9.38 -3.94 10.89
C SER A 45 9.83 -2.80 9.98
N LYS A 46 9.93 -1.58 10.52
CA LYS A 46 10.53 -0.44 9.83
C LYS A 46 12.03 -0.61 9.58
N LYS A 47 12.70 -1.46 10.36
CA LYS A 47 14.14 -1.76 10.21
C LYS A 47 14.44 -2.73 9.07
N ASN A 48 13.43 -3.21 8.36
CA ASN A 48 13.67 -4.06 7.20
C ASN A 48 14.25 -3.22 6.05
N ASN A 49 15.38 -3.62 5.49
CA ASN A 49 15.98 -2.95 4.33
C ASN A 49 15.09 -3.09 3.08
N LEU A 50 14.29 -4.16 3.01
CA LEU A 50 13.36 -4.41 1.92
C LEU A 50 11.98 -3.85 2.27
N GLN A 51 11.75 -2.59 1.87
CA GLN A 51 10.44 -1.94 1.98
C GLN A 51 9.63 -2.20 0.72
N SER A 52 8.38 -2.59 0.89
CA SER A 52 7.45 -2.82 -0.22
C SER A 52 6.08 -2.25 0.09
N TYR A 53 5.46 -1.66 -0.93
CA TYR A 53 4.07 -1.24 -0.89
C TYR A 53 3.35 -1.76 -2.14
N THR A 54 2.06 -2.04 -2.00
CA THR A 54 1.24 -2.56 -3.09
C THR A 54 0.33 -1.46 -3.62
N THR A 55 0.38 -1.22 -4.92
CA THR A 55 -0.58 -0.37 -5.62
C THR A 55 -1.10 -1.10 -6.86
N LYS A 56 -2.11 -0.55 -7.51
CA LYS A 56 -2.74 -1.13 -8.70
C LYS A 56 -2.72 -0.13 -9.83
N GLN A 57 -2.46 -0.61 -11.03
CA GLN A 57 -2.61 0.20 -12.23
C GLN A 57 -4.11 0.45 -12.46
N THR A 58 -4.48 1.72 -12.58
CA THR A 58 -5.84 2.16 -12.87
C THR A 58 -5.74 3.44 -13.69
N ASN A 59 -6.40 3.48 -14.85
CA ASN A 59 -6.42 4.64 -15.75
C ASN A 59 -5.01 5.23 -16.00
N GLU A 60 -4.02 4.38 -16.32
CA GLU A 60 -2.65 4.78 -16.69
C GLU A 60 -1.86 5.56 -15.60
N ASN A 61 -2.28 5.43 -14.33
CA ASN A 61 -1.58 6.03 -13.19
C ASN A 61 -0.15 5.47 -12.97
N ILE A 62 0.13 4.27 -13.47
CA ILE A 62 1.43 3.60 -13.42
C ILE A 62 1.91 3.37 -14.85
N ALA A 63 3.13 3.81 -15.13
CA ALA A 63 3.76 3.68 -16.45
C ALA A 63 5.27 3.55 -16.31
N ILE A 64 5.91 2.86 -17.26
CA ILE A 64 7.38 2.81 -17.37
C ILE A 64 7.79 3.88 -18.39
N ILE A 65 8.67 4.80 -17.97
CA ILE A 65 9.20 5.87 -18.81
C ILE A 65 10.73 5.77 -18.75
N GLY A 66 11.32 5.14 -19.75
CA GLY A 66 12.75 4.80 -19.78
C GLY A 66 13.13 3.95 -18.56
N ASN A 67 14.10 4.42 -17.77
CA ASN A 67 14.58 3.73 -16.55
C ASN A 67 13.81 4.13 -15.27
N LYS A 68 12.63 4.74 -15.40
CA LYS A 68 11.81 5.19 -14.27
C LYS A 68 10.40 4.59 -14.34
N ILE A 69 9.83 4.30 -13.19
CA ILE A 69 8.41 3.95 -13.02
C ILE A 69 7.69 5.17 -12.47
N LYS A 70 6.62 5.58 -13.15
CA LYS A 70 5.64 6.55 -12.65
C LYS A 70 4.75 5.84 -11.62
N LEU A 71 4.71 6.36 -10.41
CA LEU A 71 3.89 5.86 -9.32
C LEU A 71 2.85 6.91 -8.89
N PRO A 72 1.66 6.49 -8.43
CA PRO A 72 0.67 7.41 -7.87
C PRO A 72 1.27 8.15 -6.67
N LYS A 73 1.09 9.48 -6.62
CA LYS A 73 1.56 10.40 -5.56
C LYS A 73 3.09 10.55 -5.43
N LEU A 74 3.86 9.48 -5.60
CA LEU A 74 5.32 9.48 -5.54
C LEU A 74 6.00 10.01 -6.81
N GLY A 75 5.32 9.95 -7.97
CA GLY A 75 5.88 10.42 -9.23
C GLY A 75 6.88 9.43 -9.84
N LEU A 76 7.91 9.93 -10.53
CA LEU A 76 8.87 9.10 -11.26
C LEU A 76 9.97 8.57 -10.32
N VAL A 77 10.00 7.26 -10.12
CA VAL A 77 11.00 6.56 -9.30
C VAL A 77 11.91 5.74 -10.19
N ARG A 78 13.22 5.88 -10.01
CA ARG A 78 14.22 5.08 -10.74
C ARG A 78 14.20 3.64 -10.21
N PHE A 79 14.11 2.67 -11.10
CA PHE A 79 14.12 1.24 -10.75
C PHE A 79 15.35 0.49 -11.31
N ALA A 80 16.20 1.19 -12.07
CA ALA A 80 17.53 0.77 -12.53
C ALA A 80 18.38 2.02 -12.84
#